data_AF-A0A2D5Y378-F1
#
_entry.id   AF-A0A2D5Y378-F1
#
_cell.length_a   1.000
_cell.length_b   1.000
_cell.length_c   1.000
_cell.angle_alpha   90.00
_cell.angle_beta   90.00
_cell.angle_gamma   90.00
#
_symmetry.space_group_name_H-M   'P 1'
#
loop_
_entity.id
_entity.type
_entity.pdbx_description
1 polymer ?
#
loop_
_entity_poly.entity_id
_entity_poly.type
_entity_poly.pdbx_seq_one_letter_code
_entity_poly.pdbx_strand_id
1 'polypeptide(L)' 'MTCNIPVQDGVREPADCKCYGAVMRAYGALCNQPRVVAMEAAIRVYRYHHPEDNKRDAHLTVERWLAEGHVH' A
#
# COMPACT_ATOMS: atom_id res chain seq x y z
N MET A 1 -10.36 5.64 25.43
CA MET A 1 -11.16 4.61 24.73
C MET A 1 -10.32 4.10 23.59
N THR A 2 -9.73 2.91 23.72
CA THR A 2 -8.92 2.27 22.68
C THR A 2 -9.85 1.51 21.75
N CYS A 3 -10.04 2.02 20.54
CA CYS A 3 -10.78 1.33 19.50
C CYS A 3 -9.97 0.11 19.05
N ASN A 4 -10.32 -1.08 19.53
CA ASN A 4 -9.82 -2.36 19.01
C ASN A 4 -10.50 -2.63 17.67
N ILE A 5 -9.98 -2.01 16.61
CA ILE A 5 -10.36 -2.35 15.24
C ILE A 5 -9.59 -3.63 14.90
N PRO A 6 -10.26 -4.74 14.56
CA PRO A 6 -9.57 -5.95 14.16
C PRO A 6 -8.68 -5.64 12.95
N VAL A 7 -7.41 -6.05 13.04
CA VAL A 7 -6.49 -6.00 11.90
C VAL A 7 -7.16 -6.78 10.78
N GLN A 8 -7.46 -6.10 9.66
CA GLN A 8 -8.19 -6.73 8.56
C GLN A 8 -7.40 -7.93 8.04
N ASP A 9 -7.99 -9.12 8.14
CA ASP A 9 -7.45 -10.33 7.52
C ASP A 9 -7.22 -10.09 6.02
N GLY A 10 -6.00 -10.38 5.55
CA GLY A 10 -5.60 -10.21 4.15
C GLY A 10 -4.77 -8.96 3.84
N VAL A 11 -4.55 -8.06 4.79
CA VAL A 11 -3.67 -6.90 4.61
C VAL A 11 -2.27 -7.17 5.15
N ARG A 12 -1.26 -7.12 4.28
CA ARG A 12 0.14 -7.41 4.65
C ARG A 12 0.75 -6.27 5.46
N GLU A 13 1.60 -6.60 6.43
CA GLU A 13 2.35 -5.58 7.17
C GLU A 13 3.56 -5.07 6.36
N PRO A 14 3.91 -3.78 6.46
CA PRO A 14 5.08 -3.21 5.79
C PRO A 14 6.38 -3.98 6.06
N ALA A 15 6.59 -4.40 7.31
CA ALA A 15 7.80 -5.08 7.76
C ALA A 15 8.00 -6.45 7.09
N ASP A 16 6.91 -7.10 6.69
CA ASP A 16 6.93 -8.44 6.12
C ASP A 16 6.94 -8.45 4.58
N CYS A 17 6.74 -7.30 3.91
CA CYS A 17 6.84 -7.24 2.45
C CYS A 17 8.16 -6.64 1.95
N LYS A 18 8.96 -7.47 1.26
CA LYS A 18 10.13 -7.02 0.48
C LYS A 18 9.78 -5.99 -0.60
N CYS A 19 8.51 -5.98 -1.04
CA CYS A 19 7.98 -5.07 -2.03
C CYS A 19 7.70 -3.65 -1.49
N TYR A 20 7.60 -3.47 -0.16
CA TYR A 20 7.21 -2.22 0.47
C TYR A 20 8.04 -1.02 -0.03
N GLY A 21 9.36 -1.14 0.00
CA GLY A 21 10.25 -0.06 -0.46
C GLY A 21 10.12 0.25 -1.95
N ALA A 22 9.71 -0.71 -2.80
CA ALA A 22 9.42 -0.46 -4.20
C ALA A 22 8.09 0.29 -4.38
N VAL A 23 7.06 -0.11 -3.61
CA VAL A 23 5.74 0.53 -3.60
C VAL A 23 5.84 1.99 -3.14
N MET A 24 6.53 2.26 -2.03
CA MET A 24 6.68 3.62 -1.50
C MET A 24 7.48 4.52 -2.44
N ARG A 25 8.54 4.00 -3.07
CA ARG A 25 9.31 4.75 -4.09
C ARG A 25 8.48 5.05 -5.34
N ALA A 26 7.66 4.10 -5.80
CA ALA A 26 6.78 4.31 -6.94
C ALA A 26 5.73 5.40 -6.68
N TYR A 27 5.13 5.40 -5.49
CA TYR A 27 4.22 6.46 -5.07
C TYR A 27 4.94 7.82 -4.97
N GLY A 28 6.07 7.86 -4.28
CA GLY A 28 6.86 9.08 -4.07
C GLY A 28 7.42 9.69 -5.36
N ALA A 29 7.79 8.86 -6.35
CA ALA A 29 8.24 9.32 -7.66
C ALA A 29 7.16 10.08 -8.45
N LEU A 30 5.88 9.90 -8.08
CA LEU A 30 4.73 10.54 -8.70
C LEU A 30 4.10 11.60 -7.77
N CYS A 31 4.86 12.17 -6.83
CA CYS A 31 4.37 13.18 -5.89
C CYS A 31 3.77 14.44 -6.56
N ASN A 32 4.19 14.74 -7.79
CA ASN A 32 3.68 15.86 -8.59
C ASN A 32 2.44 15.49 -9.44
N GLN A 33 1.97 14.24 -9.39
CA GLN A 33 0.79 13.77 -10.09
C GLN A 33 -0.40 13.69 -9.13
N PRO A 34 -1.65 13.63 -9.64
CA PRO A 34 -2.81 13.39 -8.79
C PRO A 34 -2.65 12.11 -7.96
N ARG A 35 -3.11 12.13 -6.70
CA ARG A 35 -3.03 10.99 -5.77
C ARG A 35 -3.50 9.68 -6.42
N VAL A 36 -4.57 9.73 -7.21
CA VAL A 36 -5.12 8.55 -7.92
C VAL A 36 -4.07 7.91 -8.84
N VAL A 37 -3.31 8.72 -9.59
CA VAL A 37 -2.27 8.22 -10.50
C VAL A 37 -1.09 7.62 -9.75
N ALA A 38 -0.62 8.31 -8.70
CA ALA A 38 0.47 7.80 -7.84
C ALA A 38 0.06 6.49 -7.14
N MET A 39 -1.18 6.42 -6.67
CA MET A 39 -1.77 5.23 -6.02
C MET A 39 -1.89 4.06 -6.99
N GLU A 40 -2.38 4.28 -8.22
CA GLU A 40 -2.44 3.22 -9.23
C GLU A 40 -1.07 2.64 -9.57
N ALA A 41 -0.03 3.48 -9.66
CA ALA A 41 1.33 3.02 -9.90
C ALA A 41 1.83 2.15 -8.75
N ALA A 42 1.62 2.57 -7.50
CA ALA A 42 1.97 1.81 -6.31
C ALA A 42 1.25 0.45 -6.25
N ILE A 43 -0.06 0.41 -6.58
CA ILE A 43 -0.85 -0.82 -6.68
C ILE A 43 -0.33 -1.75 -7.78
N ARG A 44 0.08 -1.22 -8.94
CA ARG A 44 0.66 -2.02 -10.02
C ARG A 44 1.97 -2.69 -9.58
N VAL A 45 2.82 -1.96 -8.86
CA VAL A 45 4.07 -2.52 -8.30
C VAL A 45 3.75 -3.59 -7.26
N TYR A 46 2.79 -3.35 -6.37
CA TYR A 46 2.35 -4.36 -5.39
C TYR A 46 1.86 -5.64 -6.07
N ARG A 47 0.93 -5.53 -7.04
CA ARG A 47 0.33 -6.67 -7.74
C ARG A 47 1.31 -7.41 -8.67
N TYR A 48 2.43 -6.80 -9.03
CA TYR A 48 3.52 -7.50 -9.72
C TYR A 48 4.19 -8.52 -8.79
N HIS A 49 4.35 -8.19 -7.51
CA HIS A 49 4.90 -9.10 -6.49
C HIS A 49 3.86 -10.05 -5.89
N HIS A 50 2.60 -9.63 -5.83
CA HIS A 50 1.47 -10.38 -5.30
C HIS A 50 0.35 -10.55 -6.36
N PRO A 51 0.59 -11.33 -7.42
CA PRO A 51 -0.43 -11.57 -8.46
C PRO A 51 -1.65 -12.35 -7.94
N GLU A 52 -1.50 -13.09 -6.84
CA GLU A 52 -2.56 -13.83 -6.15
C GLU A 52 -3.58 -12.91 -5.45
N ASP A 53 -3.15 -11.71 -5.06
CA ASP A 53 -4.03 -10.76 -4.37
C ASP A 53 -4.99 -10.10 -5.37
N ASN A 54 -6.26 -10.05 -4.99
CA ASN A 54 -7.26 -9.37 -5.80
C ASN A 54 -7.06 -7.84 -5.77
N LYS A 55 -7.72 -7.13 -6.68
CA LYS A 55 -7.57 -5.67 -6.81
C LYS A 55 -7.94 -4.91 -5.53
N ARG A 56 -8.93 -5.39 -4.78
CA ARG A 56 -9.42 -4.74 -3.57
C ARG A 56 -8.39 -4.86 -2.44
N ASP A 57 -7.85 -6.04 -2.22
CA ASP A 57 -6.89 -6.29 -1.14
C ASP A 57 -5.55 -5.60 -1.43
N ALA A 58 -5.13 -5.59 -2.69
CA ALA A 58 -3.99 -4.79 -3.13
C ALA A 58 -4.19 -3.28 -2.89
N HIS A 59 -5.39 -2.76 -3.19
CA HIS A 59 -5.69 -1.35 -2.93
C HIS A 59 -5.63 -1.03 -1.43
N LEU A 60 -6.30 -1.83 -0.60
CA LEU A 60 -6.34 -1.64 0.86
C LEU A 60 -4.94 -1.74 1.48
N THR A 61 -4.13 -2.69 1.03
CA THR A 61 -2.76 -2.87 1.54
C THR A 61 -1.89 -1.66 1.24
N VAL A 62 -1.87 -1.21 -0.02
CA VAL A 62 -1.09 -0.04 -0.43
C VAL A 62 -1.62 1.22 0.26
N GLU A 63 -2.93 1.37 0.41
CA GLU A 63 -3.53 2.54 1.06
C GLU A 63 -3.11 2.63 2.53
N ARG A 64 -3.15 1.50 3.23
CA ARG A 64 -2.71 1.39 4.62
C ARG A 64 -1.23 1.75 4.75
N TRP A 65 -0.38 1.22 3.89
CA TRP A 65 1.06 1.50 3.90
C TRP A 65 1.39 2.98 3.67
N LEU A 66 0.66 3.63 2.77
CA LEU A 66 0.81 5.06 2.50
C LEU A 66 0.28 5.94 3.62
N ALA A 67 -0.78 5.49 4.30
CA ALA A 67 -1.30 6.18 5.48
C ALA A 67 -0.31 6.06 6.64
N GLU A 68 0.22 4.87 6.93
CA GLU A 68 1.21 4.63 7.98
C GLU A 68 2.54 5.35 7.70
N GLY A 69 2.99 5.36 6.44
CA GLY A 69 4.21 6.05 6.03
C GLY A 69 4.15 7.59 6.04
N HIS A 70 2.95 8.19 6.11
CA HIS A 70 2.76 9.64 6.25
C HIS A 70 2.77 10.13 7.71
N VAL A 71 2.78 9.23 8.70
CA VAL A 71 2.72 9.60 10.14
C VAL A 71 4.10 9.98 10.71
N HIS A 72 5.13 10.14 9.87
CA HIS A 72 6.49 10.47 10.31
C HIS A 72 6.94 11.88 9.93
#